data_AF-A0A656HFZ6-F1
#
_entry.id   AF-A0A656HFZ6-F1
#
_cell.length_a   1.000
_cell.length_b   1.000
_cell.length_c   1.000
_cell.angle_alpha   90.00
_cell.angle_beta   90.00
_cell.angle_gamma   90.00
#
_symmetry.space_group_name_H-M   'P 1'
#
loop_
_entity.id
_entity.type
_entity.pdbx_description
1 polymer ?
#
loop_
_entity_poly.entity_id
_entity_poly.type
_entity_poly.pdbx_seq_one_letter_code
_entity_poly.pdbx_strand_id
1 'polypeptide(L)'
;MRLTNFFPRLLLASVAVVAGCSANPVTGEKQLALMSESEEVQAGQQAHQEILAQNPPYRDAALQAYVSRVGQMMAAQSPRQNLRYTFTVLDDPGVNAFALPGGYVYITTGLMAYLNSEAELAGVLGHEIGHVSARHNVSQASWSAVGGILASVASDKLGNKELFNTIGELGLTHYSRNQELDADGLGAQFLARAGYDPVYMANVIATLQAYDQFTGGSSDPYRDLFSTHPNNDVRLQQLINQARQYQRGGRDPGHESYLRQTDGLRLPLGNGETVQVRLITTRPGDTFETVAQSSRLRNNAAMHLRVFNGMYPNGEPRPGQLIKTIQ
;
A
#
# COMPACT_ATOMS: atom_id res chain seq x y z
N MET A 1 16.95 67.05 17.75
CA MET A 1 16.12 65.83 17.63
C MET A 1 15.63 65.70 16.19
N ARG A 2 16.24 64.82 15.39
CA ARG A 2 15.69 64.37 14.10
C ARG A 2 15.85 62.85 14.08
N LEU A 3 14.74 62.14 14.23
CA LEU A 3 14.66 60.69 14.12
C LEU A 3 14.59 60.33 12.63
N THR A 4 15.62 59.67 12.11
CA THR A 4 15.61 59.07 10.77
C THR A 4 14.99 57.68 10.86
N ASN A 5 13.75 57.53 10.38
CA ASN A 5 13.10 56.24 10.23
C ASN A 5 13.61 55.53 8.97
N PHE A 6 14.37 54.45 9.15
CA PHE A 6 14.69 53.48 8.11
C PHE A 6 13.59 52.41 8.12
N PHE A 7 12.68 52.44 7.13
CA PHE A 7 11.77 51.32 6.87
C PHE A 7 12.37 50.45 5.76
N PRO A 8 12.68 49.16 6.00
CA PRO A 8 13.05 48.27 4.92
C PRO A 8 11.79 47.94 4.11
N ARG A 9 11.83 48.20 2.80
CA ARG A 9 10.79 47.76 1.86
C ARG A 9 10.87 46.23 1.75
N LEU A 10 9.97 45.52 2.43
CA LEU A 10 9.69 44.11 2.12
C LEU A 10 9.11 44.06 0.69
N LEU A 11 9.90 43.56 -0.26
CA LEU A 11 9.41 43.14 -1.56
C LEU A 11 8.64 41.82 -1.36
N LEU A 12 7.31 41.90 -1.24
CA LEU A 12 6.45 40.73 -1.45
C LEU A 12 6.54 40.36 -2.93
N ALA A 13 7.33 39.34 -3.25
CA ALA A 13 7.24 38.67 -4.54
C ALA A 13 5.95 37.84 -4.54
N SER A 14 4.91 38.36 -5.17
CA SER A 14 3.67 37.63 -5.44
C SER A 14 3.96 36.49 -6.41
N VAL A 15 4.15 35.28 -5.90
CA VAL A 15 4.20 34.07 -6.73
C VAL A 15 2.78 33.86 -7.28
N ALA A 16 2.60 34.16 -8.56
CA ALA A 16 1.36 33.84 -9.26
C ALA A 16 1.29 32.32 -9.45
N VAL A 17 0.52 31.63 -8.60
CA VAL A 17 0.17 30.23 -8.80
C VAL A 17 -0.81 30.18 -9.98
N VAL A 18 -0.34 29.73 -11.14
CA VAL A 18 -1.20 29.48 -12.29
C VAL A 18 -1.96 28.19 -12.03
N ALA A 19 -3.14 28.30 -11.42
CA ALA A 19 -4.05 27.17 -11.26
C ALA A 19 -4.65 26.80 -12.62
N GLY A 20 -4.21 25.69 -13.21
CA GLY A 20 -4.81 25.13 -14.41
C GLY A 20 -5.99 24.22 -14.05
N CYS A 21 -7.15 24.43 -14.67
CA CYS A 21 -8.20 23.42 -14.67
C CYS A 21 -7.76 22.29 -15.62
N SER A 22 -7.49 21.09 -15.10
CA SER A 22 -7.29 19.90 -15.93
C SER A 22 -8.38 18.88 -15.64
N ALA A 23 -8.81 18.14 -16.65
CA ALA A 23 -9.76 17.04 -16.45
C ALA A 23 -9.04 15.86 -15.80
N ASN A 24 -9.65 15.27 -14.77
CA ASN A 24 -9.23 13.99 -14.23
C ASN A 24 -9.26 12.95 -15.38
N PRO A 25 -8.14 12.28 -15.68
CA PRO A 25 -8.04 11.41 -16.86
C PRO A 25 -8.91 10.14 -16.74
N VAL A 26 -9.44 9.85 -15.54
CA VAL A 26 -10.36 8.74 -15.30
C VAL A 26 -11.80 9.24 -15.24
N THR A 27 -12.11 10.16 -14.33
CA THR A 27 -13.49 10.57 -14.05
C THR A 27 -14.00 11.63 -15.04
N GLY A 28 -13.11 12.31 -15.76
CA GLY A 28 -13.42 13.43 -16.64
C GLY A 28 -13.80 14.71 -15.89
N GLU A 29 -13.88 14.68 -14.56
CA GLU A 29 -14.23 15.85 -13.75
C GLU A 29 -13.14 16.92 -13.82
N LYS A 30 -13.53 18.19 -13.88
CA LYS A 30 -12.60 19.31 -13.82
C LYS A 30 -12.05 19.40 -12.40
N GLN A 31 -10.77 19.08 -12.24
CA GLN A 31 -10.06 19.28 -11.00
C GLN A 31 -9.12 20.48 -11.15
N LEU A 32 -8.93 21.25 -10.08
CA LEU A 32 -7.81 22.19 -10.01
C LEU A 32 -6.54 21.33 -9.99
N ALA A 33 -5.93 21.14 -11.16
CA ALA A 33 -4.61 20.56 -11.22
C ALA A 33 -3.63 21.69 -10.97
N LEU A 34 -3.17 21.76 -9.72
CA LEU A 34 -2.14 22.70 -9.31
C LEU A 34 -0.78 22.39 -9.94
N MET A 35 -0.68 21.30 -10.71
CA MET A 35 0.57 20.75 -11.20
C MET A 35 0.41 20.06 -12.57
N SER A 36 1.32 20.36 -13.48
CA SER A 36 1.51 19.65 -14.76
C SER A 36 2.01 18.22 -14.55
N GLU A 37 1.89 17.35 -15.55
CA GLU A 37 2.42 15.97 -15.45
C GLU A 37 3.96 15.95 -15.31
N SER A 38 4.68 16.90 -15.90
CA SER A 38 6.13 17.00 -15.73
C SER A 38 6.55 17.37 -14.31
N GLU A 39 5.84 18.31 -13.69
CA GLU A 39 6.09 18.68 -12.30
C GLU A 39 5.70 17.53 -11.35
N GLU A 40 4.62 16.81 -11.66
CA GLU A 40 4.20 15.61 -10.94
C GLU A 40 5.31 14.55 -10.91
N VAL A 41 5.88 14.24 -12.08
CA VAL A 41 6.96 13.26 -12.23
C VAL A 41 8.22 13.71 -11.50
N GLN A 42 8.62 14.97 -11.65
CA GLN A 42 9.84 15.51 -11.04
C GLN A 42 9.82 15.40 -9.53
N ALA A 43 8.70 15.76 -8.92
CA ALA A 43 8.61 15.76 -7.47
C ALA A 43 8.31 14.37 -6.89
N GLY A 44 7.59 13.51 -7.63
CA GLY A 44 7.55 12.08 -7.33
C GLY A 44 8.95 11.46 -7.28
N GLN A 45 9.83 11.84 -8.22
CA GLN A 45 11.22 11.39 -8.23
C GLN A 45 12.00 11.89 -7.01
N GLN A 46 11.81 13.14 -6.59
CA GLN A 46 12.45 13.69 -5.38
C GLN A 46 12.02 12.94 -4.13
N ALA A 47 10.71 12.81 -3.92
CA ALA A 47 10.16 12.06 -2.79
C ALA A 47 10.61 10.59 -2.80
N HIS A 48 10.70 9.96 -3.98
CA HIS A 48 11.22 8.60 -4.11
C HIS A 48 12.64 8.46 -3.55
N GLN A 49 13.54 9.41 -3.83
CA GLN A 49 14.90 9.37 -3.29
C GLN A 49 14.91 9.49 -1.76
N GLU A 50 14.06 10.33 -1.19
CA GLU A 50 13.97 10.52 0.26
C GLU A 50 13.42 9.28 0.95
N ILE A 51 12.42 8.63 0.37
CA ILE A 51 11.90 7.34 0.85
C ILE A 51 13.03 6.33 0.87
N LEU A 52 13.74 6.12 -0.24
CA LEU A 52 14.78 5.11 -0.32
C LEU A 52 15.96 5.36 0.62
N ALA A 53 16.26 6.62 0.94
CA ALA A 53 17.31 6.98 1.89
C ALA A 53 17.00 6.50 3.32
N GLN A 54 15.72 6.39 3.68
CA GLN A 54 15.28 6.02 5.03
C GLN A 54 14.73 4.60 5.13
N ASN A 55 14.09 4.17 4.04
CA ASN A 55 13.42 2.90 3.83
C ASN A 55 14.12 2.19 2.68
N PRO A 56 15.25 1.51 2.94
CA PRO A 56 15.95 0.80 1.89
C PRO A 56 15.03 -0.28 1.30
N PRO A 57 15.13 -0.54 -0.02
CA PRO A 57 14.42 -1.66 -0.62
C PRO A 57 14.77 -2.98 0.07
N TYR A 58 13.78 -3.85 0.21
CA TYR A 58 13.99 -5.20 0.72
C TYR A 58 15.03 -5.93 -0.13
N ARG A 59 16.01 -6.55 0.54
CA ARG A 59 17.20 -7.13 -0.08
C ARG A 59 16.95 -8.53 -0.64
N ASP A 60 16.02 -8.62 -1.57
CA ASP A 60 15.72 -9.82 -2.34
C ASP A 60 15.40 -9.44 -3.78
N ALA A 61 16.38 -9.64 -4.67
CA ALA A 61 16.24 -9.27 -6.08
C ALA A 61 15.14 -10.10 -6.80
N ALA A 62 14.92 -11.34 -6.37
CA ALA A 62 13.88 -12.19 -6.97
C ALA A 62 12.49 -11.69 -6.56
N LEU A 63 12.30 -11.34 -5.29
CA LEU A 63 11.05 -10.78 -4.80
C LEU A 63 10.75 -9.40 -5.42
N GLN A 64 11.77 -8.53 -5.53
CA GLN A 64 11.61 -7.23 -6.20
C GLN A 64 11.21 -7.41 -7.67
N ALA A 65 11.85 -8.35 -8.39
CA ALA A 65 11.51 -8.65 -9.78
C ALA A 65 10.10 -9.25 -9.90
N TYR A 66 9.70 -10.09 -8.94
CA TYR A 66 8.35 -10.65 -8.86
C TYR A 66 7.28 -9.54 -8.73
N VAL A 67 7.41 -8.69 -7.72
CA VAL A 67 6.48 -7.59 -7.45
C VAL A 67 6.47 -6.60 -8.62
N SER A 68 7.64 -6.26 -9.17
CA SER A 68 7.73 -5.40 -10.35
C SER A 68 7.01 -6.01 -11.55
N ARG A 69 7.15 -7.31 -11.82
CA ARG A 69 6.43 -7.96 -12.93
C ARG A 69 4.91 -7.89 -12.76
N VAL A 70 4.40 -8.19 -11.56
CA VAL A 70 2.96 -8.10 -11.27
C VAL A 70 2.49 -6.65 -11.39
N GLY A 71 3.23 -5.70 -10.82
CA GLY A 71 2.93 -4.28 -10.89
C GLY A 71 2.90 -3.75 -12.33
N GLN A 72 3.87 -4.09 -13.17
CA GLN A 72 3.92 -3.65 -14.57
C GLN A 72 2.73 -4.22 -15.37
N MET A 73 2.36 -5.49 -15.13
CA MET A 73 1.17 -6.09 -15.74
C MET A 73 -0.10 -5.33 -15.37
N MET A 74 -0.22 -4.88 -14.11
CA MET A 74 -1.35 -4.06 -13.66
C MET A 74 -1.30 -2.64 -14.21
N ALA A 75 -0.12 -2.01 -14.25
CA ALA A 75 0.08 -0.67 -14.80
C ALA A 75 -0.29 -0.59 -16.28
N ALA A 76 -0.07 -1.66 -17.05
CA ALA A 76 -0.50 -1.76 -18.44
C ALA A 76 -2.02 -1.63 -18.64
N GLN A 77 -2.82 -1.84 -17.59
CA GLN A 77 -4.28 -1.68 -17.62
C GLN A 77 -4.74 -0.24 -17.30
N SER A 78 -3.83 0.60 -16.79
CA SER A 78 -4.08 2.00 -16.47
C SER A 78 -4.23 2.84 -17.74
N PRO A 79 -5.09 3.88 -17.73
CA PRO A 79 -5.12 4.87 -18.81
C PRO A 79 -3.86 5.74 -18.89
N ARG A 80 -3.00 5.80 -17.85
CA ARG A 80 -1.78 6.63 -17.83
C ARG A 80 -0.55 5.89 -18.38
N GLN A 81 -0.64 5.39 -19.62
CA GLN A 81 0.40 4.55 -20.23
C GLN A 81 1.75 5.26 -20.46
N ASN A 82 1.78 6.59 -20.47
CA ASN A 82 3.01 7.37 -20.63
C ASN A 82 3.79 7.55 -19.33
N LEU A 83 3.19 7.22 -18.17
CA LEU A 83 3.90 7.25 -16.90
C LEU A 83 4.80 6.02 -16.77
N ARG A 84 6.01 6.24 -16.27
CA ARG A 84 6.92 5.15 -15.90
C ARG A 84 6.63 4.69 -14.48
N TYR A 85 5.92 3.57 -14.35
CA TYR A 85 5.67 2.98 -13.05
C TYR A 85 6.92 2.29 -12.49
N THR A 86 7.18 2.50 -11.19
CA THR A 86 8.27 1.89 -10.43
C THR A 86 7.69 1.25 -9.18
N PHE A 87 7.94 -0.05 -8.99
CA PHE A 87 7.42 -0.82 -7.85
C PHE A 87 8.57 -1.17 -6.91
N THR A 88 8.40 -0.92 -5.61
CA THR A 88 9.43 -1.19 -4.61
C THR A 88 8.85 -1.94 -3.42
N VAL A 89 9.45 -3.08 -3.07
CA VAL A 89 9.21 -3.72 -1.78
C VAL A 89 10.06 -3.06 -0.71
N LEU A 90 9.46 -2.56 0.37
CA LEU A 90 10.13 -1.95 1.51
C LEU A 90 10.35 -2.97 2.62
N ASP A 91 11.54 -2.98 3.22
CA ASP A 91 11.90 -3.80 4.40
C ASP A 91 11.24 -3.23 5.66
N ASP A 92 9.92 -3.32 5.70
CA ASP A 92 9.05 -2.72 6.71
C ASP A 92 8.04 -3.76 7.20
N PRO A 93 7.94 -4.01 8.53
CA PRO A 93 6.94 -4.91 9.12
C PRO A 93 5.52 -4.34 9.16
N GLY A 94 5.34 -3.03 8.94
CA GLY A 94 4.04 -2.39 8.87
C GLY A 94 3.19 -3.03 7.79
N VAL A 95 1.88 -3.12 8.01
CA VAL A 95 0.92 -3.59 7.01
C VAL A 95 0.53 -2.37 6.17
N ASN A 96 1.29 -2.08 5.10
CA ASN A 96 1.05 -0.90 4.26
C ASN A 96 1.40 -1.08 2.76
N ALA A 97 0.76 -0.28 1.93
CA ALA A 97 1.10 0.00 0.54
C ALA A 97 0.70 1.45 0.24
N PHE A 98 1.44 2.12 -0.65
CA PHE A 98 1.12 3.50 -1.04
C PHE A 98 1.73 3.85 -2.39
N ALA A 99 1.21 4.90 -3.01
CA ALA A 99 1.76 5.46 -4.23
C ALA A 99 2.11 6.95 -4.10
N LEU A 100 3.25 7.33 -4.67
CA LEU A 100 3.64 8.72 -4.87
C LEU A 100 3.27 9.21 -6.28
N PRO A 101 3.21 10.54 -6.48
CA PRO A 101 3.12 11.14 -7.79
C PRO A 101 4.14 10.58 -8.78
N GLY A 102 3.81 10.56 -10.08
CA GLY A 102 4.74 10.13 -11.12
C GLY A 102 4.93 8.62 -11.27
N GLY A 103 4.17 7.79 -10.54
CA GLY A 103 4.10 6.34 -10.75
C GLY A 103 4.99 5.49 -9.84
N TYR A 104 5.46 6.02 -8.70
CA TYR A 104 6.18 5.21 -7.72
C TYR A 104 5.19 4.54 -6.77
N VAL A 105 5.21 3.22 -6.69
CA VAL A 105 4.30 2.40 -5.88
C VAL A 105 5.11 1.51 -4.95
N TYR A 106 4.69 1.43 -3.70
CA TYR A 106 5.39 0.75 -2.63
C TYR A 106 4.49 -0.28 -1.97
N ILE A 107 5.10 -1.38 -1.55
CA ILE A 107 4.46 -2.38 -0.70
C ILE A 107 5.45 -2.83 0.37
N THR A 108 4.97 -3.00 1.58
CA THR A 108 5.78 -3.43 2.73
C THR A 108 5.86 -4.95 2.82
N THR A 109 6.95 -5.47 3.40
CA THR A 109 7.02 -6.91 3.74
C THR A 109 5.91 -7.35 4.70
N GLY A 110 5.48 -6.47 5.61
CA GLY A 110 4.35 -6.72 6.50
C GLY A 110 3.06 -7.01 5.74
N LEU A 111 2.66 -6.15 4.80
CA LEU A 111 1.47 -6.41 4.00
C LEU A 111 1.61 -7.68 3.15
N MET A 112 2.76 -7.89 2.52
CA MET A 112 3.00 -9.10 1.70
C MET A 112 2.83 -10.40 2.50
N ALA A 113 3.21 -10.42 3.78
CA ALA A 113 3.03 -11.60 4.62
C ALA A 113 1.56 -11.98 4.83
N TYR A 114 0.63 -11.01 4.76
CA TYR A 114 -0.80 -11.25 4.95
C TYR A 114 -1.55 -11.64 3.67
N LEU A 115 -1.04 -11.28 2.49
CA LEU A 115 -1.67 -11.67 1.22
C LEU A 115 -1.49 -13.16 0.94
N ASN A 116 -2.45 -13.78 0.26
CA ASN A 116 -2.52 -15.21 0.01
C ASN A 116 -2.53 -15.56 -1.48
N SER A 117 -2.38 -14.61 -2.40
CA SER A 117 -2.31 -14.92 -3.84
C SER A 117 -1.68 -13.81 -4.67
N GLU A 118 -1.22 -14.14 -5.89
CA GLU A 118 -0.76 -13.13 -6.86
C GLU A 118 -1.91 -12.17 -7.23
N ALA A 119 -3.15 -12.68 -7.28
CA ALA A 119 -4.33 -11.86 -7.51
C ALA A 119 -4.60 -10.84 -6.38
N GLU A 120 -4.37 -11.21 -5.12
CA GLU A 120 -4.47 -10.26 -3.99
C GLU A 120 -3.36 -9.19 -4.04
N LEU A 121 -2.12 -9.59 -4.37
CA LEU A 121 -1.03 -8.63 -4.63
C LEU A 121 -1.38 -7.69 -5.79
N ALA A 122 -1.89 -8.24 -6.90
CA ALA A 122 -2.35 -7.48 -8.04
C ALA A 122 -3.49 -6.51 -7.66
N GLY A 123 -4.37 -6.91 -6.73
CA GLY A 123 -5.44 -6.06 -6.21
C GLY A 123 -4.92 -4.87 -5.40
N VAL A 124 -3.97 -5.10 -4.50
CA VAL A 124 -3.29 -4.02 -3.75
C VAL A 124 -2.61 -3.05 -4.73
N LEU A 125 -1.77 -3.57 -5.63
CA LEU A 125 -1.07 -2.73 -6.60
C LEU A 125 -2.03 -2.02 -7.56
N GLY A 126 -3.12 -2.69 -7.96
CA GLY A 126 -4.16 -2.12 -8.81
C GLY A 126 -4.90 -0.97 -8.16
N HIS A 127 -5.18 -1.05 -6.85
CA HIS A 127 -5.74 0.04 -6.06
C HIS A 127 -4.79 1.26 -6.01
N GLU A 128 -3.51 1.03 -5.71
CA GLU A 128 -2.49 2.09 -5.72
C GLU A 128 -2.32 2.75 -7.10
N ILE A 129 -2.32 1.95 -8.16
CA ILE A 129 -2.33 2.45 -9.55
C ILE A 129 -3.61 3.24 -9.82
N GLY A 130 -4.74 2.87 -9.22
CA GLY A 130 -6.00 3.63 -9.24
C GLY A 130 -5.83 5.06 -8.73
N HIS A 131 -5.18 5.23 -7.57
CA HIS A 131 -4.85 6.57 -7.03
C HIS A 131 -3.96 7.38 -7.97
N VAL A 132 -2.92 6.77 -8.53
CA VAL A 132 -2.03 7.44 -9.52
C VAL A 132 -2.80 7.81 -10.79
N SER A 133 -3.66 6.90 -11.26
CA SER A 133 -4.44 7.06 -12.49
C SER A 133 -5.42 8.21 -12.35
N ALA A 134 -6.15 8.26 -11.23
CA ALA A 134 -7.10 9.31 -10.91
C ALA A 134 -6.44 10.56 -10.30
N ARG A 135 -5.10 10.63 -10.26
CA ARG A 135 -4.34 11.79 -9.77
C ARG A 135 -4.75 12.20 -8.34
N HIS A 136 -5.07 11.24 -7.49
CA HIS A 136 -5.46 11.52 -6.09
C HIS A 136 -4.28 12.03 -5.25
N ASN A 137 -3.06 11.64 -5.61
CA ASN A 137 -1.81 11.95 -4.94
C ASN A 137 -1.22 13.35 -5.29
N VAL A 138 -1.84 14.10 -6.21
CA VAL A 138 -1.40 15.46 -6.59
C VAL A 138 -2.23 16.58 -5.97
N SER A 139 -2.97 16.27 -4.90
CA SER A 139 -3.75 17.26 -4.17
C SER A 139 -2.85 18.27 -3.42
N GLN A 140 -3.36 19.48 -3.18
CA GLN A 140 -2.61 20.55 -2.50
C GLN A 140 -2.11 20.16 -1.11
N ALA A 141 -2.89 19.32 -0.41
CA ALA A 141 -2.57 18.85 0.92
C ALA A 141 -1.46 17.79 0.89
N SER A 142 -1.47 16.90 -0.11
CA SER A 142 -0.40 15.91 -0.35
C SER A 142 0.93 16.61 -0.63
N TRP A 143 0.90 17.79 -1.27
CA TRP A 143 2.10 18.56 -1.60
C TRP A 143 2.67 19.44 -0.50
N SER A 144 1.80 19.98 0.35
CA SER A 144 2.25 20.71 1.54
C SER A 144 3.03 19.79 2.48
N ALA A 145 2.62 18.52 2.55
CA ALA A 145 3.32 17.49 3.30
C ALA A 145 4.69 17.16 2.68
N VAL A 146 4.78 16.93 1.35
CA VAL A 146 6.05 16.64 0.65
C VAL A 146 7.04 17.80 0.77
N GLY A 147 6.57 19.04 0.62
CA GLY A 147 7.39 20.23 0.85
C GLY A 147 7.91 20.36 2.29
N GLY A 148 7.13 19.89 3.28
CA GLY A 148 7.54 19.83 4.68
C GLY A 148 8.66 18.83 4.95
N ILE A 149 8.68 17.70 4.23
CA ILE A 149 9.74 16.69 4.33
C ILE A 149 11.02 17.10 3.62
N LEU A 150 10.92 17.62 2.39
CA LEU A 150 12.07 18.18 1.68
C LEU A 150 12.77 19.26 2.53
N ALA A 151 11.98 20.10 3.22
CA ALA A 151 12.50 21.12 4.12
C ALA A 151 13.12 20.54 5.41
N SER A 152 12.59 19.44 5.94
CA SER A 152 13.08 18.84 7.18
C SER A 152 14.34 18.00 6.98
N VAL A 153 14.42 17.24 5.89
CA VAL A 153 15.61 16.49 5.44
C VAL A 153 16.76 17.45 5.13
N ALA A 154 16.49 18.57 4.45
CA ALA A 154 17.50 19.59 4.18
C ALA A 154 18.03 20.29 5.45
N SER A 155 17.39 20.09 6.60
CA SER A 155 17.75 20.74 7.86
C SER A 155 18.45 19.83 8.88
N ASP A 156 18.64 18.53 8.60
CA ASP A 156 19.21 17.51 9.52
C ASP A 156 18.52 17.42 10.90
N LYS A 157 17.29 17.92 11.04
CA LYS A 157 16.63 18.10 12.35
C LYS A 157 15.83 16.90 12.85
N LEU A 158 15.62 15.86 12.05
CA LEU A 158 14.75 14.73 12.41
C LEU A 158 15.53 13.41 12.38
N GLY A 159 15.37 12.60 13.43
CA GLY A 159 15.81 11.20 13.40
C GLY A 159 14.84 10.34 12.57
N ASN A 160 15.31 9.21 12.03
CA ASN A 160 14.57 8.34 11.11
C ASN A 160 13.13 8.04 11.55
N LYS A 161 12.85 7.93 12.85
CA LYS A 161 11.51 7.60 13.38
C LYS A 161 10.47 8.73 13.20
N GLU A 162 10.86 9.99 13.30
CA GLU A 162 9.92 11.10 13.09
C GLU A 162 9.59 11.29 11.61
N LEU A 163 10.57 11.04 10.75
CA LEU A 163 10.40 11.15 9.31
C LEU A 163 9.51 10.05 8.73
N PHE A 164 9.54 8.85 9.31
CA PHE A 164 8.57 7.78 9.03
C PHE A 164 7.14 8.14 9.40
N ASN A 165 6.92 8.74 10.57
CA ASN A 165 5.59 9.24 10.93
C ASN A 165 5.14 10.30 9.93
N THR A 166 6.03 11.19 9.50
CA THR A 166 5.74 12.24 8.50
C THR A 166 5.57 11.69 7.08
N ILE A 167 6.24 10.58 6.70
CA ILE A 167 6.12 9.89 5.40
C ILE A 167 4.86 9.04 5.34
N GLY A 168 4.54 8.33 6.42
CA GLY A 168 3.19 7.86 6.66
C GLY A 168 2.23 9.02 6.45
N GLU A 169 2.53 10.19 7.03
CA GLU A 169 1.76 11.42 6.86
C GLU A 169 1.72 12.00 5.43
N LEU A 170 2.71 11.72 4.58
CA LEU A 170 2.70 12.06 3.15
C LEU A 170 1.70 11.24 2.36
N GLY A 171 1.49 9.98 2.77
CA GLY A 171 0.34 9.19 2.34
C GLY A 171 -0.95 9.64 3.00
N LEU A 172 -0.90 10.38 4.12
CA LEU A 172 -2.04 10.77 4.96
C LEU A 172 -2.54 12.21 4.71
N THR A 173 -2.69 12.60 3.44
CA THR A 173 -4.04 13.11 3.15
C THR A 173 -4.92 11.88 3.11
N HIS A 174 -5.63 11.59 4.21
CA HIS A 174 -6.66 10.55 4.22
C HIS A 174 -7.48 10.75 2.95
N TYR A 175 -7.38 9.81 2.02
CA TYR A 175 -8.13 9.92 0.78
C TYR A 175 -9.60 10.01 1.18
N SER A 176 -10.30 10.95 0.55
CA SER A 176 -11.72 11.05 0.79
C SER A 176 -12.39 9.72 0.45
N ARG A 177 -13.52 9.43 1.09
CA ARG A 177 -14.29 8.22 0.81
C ARG A 177 -14.56 8.01 -0.69
N ASN A 178 -14.75 9.10 -1.45
CA ASN A 178 -14.97 9.01 -2.89
C ASN A 178 -13.69 8.59 -3.63
N GLN A 179 -12.52 9.13 -3.25
CA GLN A 179 -11.24 8.75 -3.84
C GLN A 179 -10.91 7.27 -3.60
N GLU A 180 -11.24 6.74 -2.43
CA GLU A 180 -11.13 5.30 -2.13
C GLU A 180 -12.04 4.46 -3.01
N LEU A 181 -13.31 4.85 -3.15
CA LEU A 181 -14.26 4.13 -4.00
C LEU A 181 -13.89 4.19 -5.49
N ASP A 182 -13.32 5.31 -5.94
CA ASP A 182 -12.79 5.47 -7.29
C ASP A 182 -11.57 4.57 -7.51
N ALA A 183 -10.62 4.53 -6.57
CA ALA A 183 -9.46 3.65 -6.63
C ALA A 183 -9.85 2.16 -6.57
N ASP A 184 -10.82 1.79 -5.75
CA ASP A 184 -11.41 0.45 -5.71
C ASP A 184 -12.05 0.06 -7.05
N GLY A 185 -12.88 0.95 -7.60
CA GLY A 185 -13.53 0.71 -8.89
C GLY A 185 -12.55 0.60 -10.06
N LEU A 186 -11.46 1.37 -10.04
CA LEU A 186 -10.38 1.28 -11.01
C LEU A 186 -9.55 0.01 -10.84
N GLY A 187 -9.14 -0.30 -9.61
CA GLY A 187 -8.40 -1.52 -9.28
C GLY A 187 -9.16 -2.78 -9.71
N ALA A 188 -10.48 -2.81 -9.48
CA ALA A 188 -11.35 -3.92 -9.89
C ALA A 188 -11.39 -4.05 -11.42
N GLN A 189 -11.48 -2.92 -12.14
CA GLN A 189 -11.40 -2.92 -13.60
C GLN A 189 -10.03 -3.40 -14.10
N PHE A 190 -8.95 -2.96 -13.48
CA PHE A 190 -7.59 -3.37 -13.87
C PHE A 190 -7.39 -4.87 -13.65
N LEU A 191 -7.83 -5.41 -12.52
CA LEU A 191 -7.79 -6.86 -12.23
C LEU A 191 -8.58 -7.66 -13.27
N ALA A 192 -9.82 -7.24 -13.55
CA ALA A 192 -10.67 -7.91 -14.53
C ALA A 192 -10.02 -7.92 -15.92
N ARG A 193 -9.41 -6.79 -16.34
CA ARG A 193 -8.69 -6.69 -17.62
C ARG A 193 -7.41 -7.53 -17.65
N ALA A 194 -6.72 -7.66 -16.51
CA ALA A 194 -5.56 -8.54 -16.35
C ALA A 194 -5.94 -10.03 -16.24
N GLY A 195 -7.24 -10.35 -16.24
CA GLY A 195 -7.77 -11.72 -16.20
C GLY A 195 -7.97 -12.29 -14.80
N TYR A 196 -7.75 -11.50 -13.74
CA TYR A 196 -8.04 -11.88 -12.36
C TYR A 196 -9.48 -11.57 -11.98
N ASP A 197 -10.03 -12.34 -11.04
CA ASP A 197 -11.34 -12.07 -10.47
C ASP A 197 -11.26 -10.88 -9.50
N PRO A 198 -12.05 -9.81 -9.67
CA PRO A 198 -12.04 -8.67 -8.75
C PRO A 198 -12.41 -9.02 -7.30
N VAL A 199 -12.98 -10.21 -7.04
CA VAL A 199 -13.21 -10.71 -5.67
C VAL A 199 -11.94 -10.71 -4.82
N TYR A 200 -10.75 -10.82 -5.43
CA TYR A 200 -9.50 -10.79 -4.66
C TYR A 200 -9.23 -9.44 -4.00
N MET A 201 -9.79 -8.31 -4.48
CA MET A 201 -9.75 -7.06 -3.70
C MET A 201 -10.60 -7.14 -2.43
N ALA A 202 -11.78 -7.77 -2.52
CA ALA A 202 -12.62 -8.01 -1.35
C ALA A 202 -11.91 -8.92 -0.33
N ASN A 203 -11.15 -9.93 -0.79
CA ASN A 203 -10.33 -10.77 0.09
C ASN A 203 -9.23 -9.98 0.81
N VAL A 204 -8.58 -9.03 0.13
CA VAL A 204 -7.60 -8.13 0.78
C VAL A 204 -8.28 -7.34 1.88
N ILE A 205 -9.41 -6.67 1.60
CA ILE A 205 -10.15 -5.90 2.61
C ILE A 205 -10.58 -6.78 3.78
N ALA A 206 -11.06 -8.00 3.53
CA ALA A 206 -11.43 -8.94 4.57
C ALA A 206 -10.23 -9.39 5.43
N THR A 207 -9.08 -9.65 4.81
CA THR A 207 -7.82 -10.00 5.51
C THR A 207 -7.38 -8.88 6.43
N LEU A 208 -7.46 -7.65 5.94
CA LEU A 208 -7.18 -6.45 6.71
C LEU A 208 -8.15 -6.35 7.88
N GLN A 209 -9.47 -6.48 7.66
CA GLN A 209 -10.47 -6.41 8.74
C GLN A 209 -10.23 -7.48 9.82
N ALA A 210 -9.82 -8.67 9.40
CA ALA A 210 -9.44 -9.75 10.31
C ALA A 210 -8.20 -9.38 11.15
N TYR A 211 -7.17 -8.80 10.52
CA TYR A 211 -5.99 -8.28 11.23
C TYR A 211 -6.38 -7.24 12.27
N ASP A 212 -7.28 -6.32 11.92
CA ASP A 212 -7.78 -5.26 12.79
C ASP A 212 -8.56 -5.75 14.00
N GLN A 213 -9.50 -6.67 13.76
CA GLN A 213 -10.29 -7.30 14.82
C GLN A 213 -9.39 -8.10 15.76
N PHE A 214 -8.40 -8.78 15.19
CA PHE A 214 -7.46 -9.60 15.93
C PHE A 214 -6.56 -8.74 16.84
N THR A 215 -6.03 -7.62 16.35
CA THR A 215 -5.18 -6.71 17.14
C THR A 215 -5.99 -5.82 18.10
N GLY A 216 -7.32 -6.01 18.16
CA GLY A 216 -8.21 -5.38 19.13
C GLY A 216 -8.40 -3.88 18.92
N GLY A 217 -8.23 -3.38 17.68
CA GLY A 217 -8.30 -1.94 17.38
C GLY A 217 -7.32 -1.06 18.18
N SER A 218 -6.39 -1.69 18.90
CA SER A 218 -5.41 -1.04 19.76
C SER A 218 -4.24 -0.57 18.89
N SER A 219 -3.49 0.40 19.40
CA SER A 219 -2.28 1.00 18.81
C SER A 219 -1.16 -0.01 18.56
N ASP A 220 -1.37 -0.95 17.64
CA ASP A 220 -0.33 -1.77 17.05
C ASP A 220 0.52 -0.85 16.15
N PRO A 221 1.84 -0.74 16.36
CA PRO A 221 2.73 0.07 15.52
C PRO A 221 2.80 -0.38 14.05
N TYR A 222 2.07 -1.42 13.65
CA TYR A 222 2.04 -1.96 12.28
C TYR A 222 0.74 -1.67 11.50
N ARG A 223 -0.19 -0.87 12.05
CA ARG A 223 -1.55 -0.62 11.52
C ARG A 223 -1.68 0.54 10.49
N ASP A 224 -0.86 0.55 9.45
CA ASP A 224 -0.76 1.75 8.60
C ASP A 224 -1.70 1.78 7.38
N LEU A 225 -2.03 0.66 6.72
CA LEU A 225 -2.96 0.65 5.57
C LEU A 225 -4.37 1.14 5.95
N PHE A 226 -4.79 0.91 7.19
CA PHE A 226 -6.08 1.35 7.74
C PHE A 226 -6.15 2.83 8.07
N SER A 227 -5.01 3.38 8.47
CA SER A 227 -4.89 4.79 8.83
C SER A 227 -4.85 5.64 7.56
N THR A 228 -4.26 5.13 6.48
CA THR A 228 -4.23 5.79 5.16
C THR A 228 -5.51 5.61 4.35
N HIS A 229 -6.22 4.48 4.48
CA HIS A 229 -7.41 4.14 3.65
C HIS A 229 -8.64 3.69 4.47
N PRO A 230 -9.39 4.60 5.12
CA PRO A 230 -10.53 4.25 5.99
C PRO A 230 -11.78 3.72 5.23
N ASN A 231 -12.76 3.16 5.97
CA ASN A 231 -14.12 2.73 5.53
C ASN A 231 -14.29 1.31 4.93
N ASN A 232 -13.61 0.32 5.48
CA ASN A 232 -13.59 -1.04 4.91
C ASN A 232 -14.96 -1.71 4.75
N ASP A 233 -15.93 -1.51 5.65
CA ASP A 233 -17.25 -2.16 5.53
C ASP A 233 -17.99 -1.73 4.26
N VAL A 234 -17.98 -0.43 3.96
CA VAL A 234 -18.62 0.12 2.76
C VAL A 234 -17.85 -0.32 1.51
N ARG A 235 -16.52 -0.21 1.54
CA ARG A 235 -15.66 -0.59 0.42
C ARG A 235 -15.81 -2.06 0.07
N LEU A 236 -15.82 -2.95 1.08
CA LEU A 236 -16.02 -4.39 0.92
C LEU A 236 -17.38 -4.68 0.26
N GLN A 237 -18.46 -4.07 0.76
CA GLN A 237 -19.78 -4.24 0.14
C GLN A 237 -19.81 -3.78 -1.31
N GLN A 238 -19.17 -2.65 -1.62
CA GLN A 238 -19.10 -2.11 -2.98
C GLN A 238 -18.28 -3.01 -3.90
N LEU A 239 -17.12 -3.49 -3.46
CA LEU A 239 -16.27 -4.42 -4.20
C LEU A 239 -16.97 -5.76 -4.46
N ILE A 240 -17.70 -6.30 -3.48
CA ILE A 240 -18.52 -7.51 -3.69
C ILE A 240 -19.57 -7.27 -4.78
N ASN A 241 -20.22 -6.11 -4.78
CA ASN A 241 -21.22 -5.77 -5.80
C ASN A 241 -20.59 -5.58 -7.19
N GLN A 242 -19.42 -4.93 -7.26
CA GLN A 242 -18.67 -4.77 -8.51
C GLN A 242 -18.14 -6.11 -9.04
N ALA A 243 -17.57 -6.96 -8.18
CA ALA A 243 -17.06 -8.28 -8.57
C ALA A 243 -18.13 -9.15 -9.25
N ARG A 244 -19.39 -9.07 -8.81
CA ARG A 244 -20.53 -9.73 -9.47
C ARG A 244 -20.71 -9.30 -10.92
N GLN A 245 -20.35 -8.08 -11.29
CA GLN A 245 -20.44 -7.56 -12.65
C GLN A 245 -19.34 -8.12 -13.56
N TYR A 246 -18.22 -8.53 -12.99
CA TYR A 246 -17.04 -9.03 -13.71
C TYR A 246 -16.93 -10.57 -13.70
N GLN A 247 -17.95 -11.29 -13.20
CA GLN A 247 -17.95 -12.76 -13.12
C GLN A 247 -17.75 -13.43 -14.49
N ARG A 248 -16.51 -13.75 -14.79
CA ARG A 248 -16.07 -14.67 -15.84
C ARG A 248 -14.96 -15.53 -15.24
N GLY A 249 -14.98 -16.83 -15.53
CA GLY A 249 -13.99 -17.78 -15.03
C GLY A 249 -12.57 -17.22 -15.15
N GLY A 250 -11.96 -16.95 -14.00
CA GLY A 250 -10.73 -16.18 -13.90
C GLY A 250 -9.48 -17.03 -14.12
N ARG A 251 -8.37 -16.34 -14.42
CA ARG A 251 -7.00 -16.86 -14.29
C ARG A 251 -6.81 -17.48 -12.90
N ASP A 252 -5.99 -18.52 -12.81
CA ASP A 252 -5.51 -19.04 -11.52
C ASP A 252 -5.00 -17.86 -10.67
N PRO A 253 -5.51 -17.66 -9.44
CA PRO A 253 -5.06 -16.57 -8.58
C PRO A 253 -3.58 -16.65 -8.20
N GLY A 254 -2.92 -17.78 -8.44
CA GLY A 254 -1.52 -17.97 -8.13
C GLY A 254 -1.29 -18.07 -6.62
N HIS A 255 -2.15 -18.81 -5.92
CA HIS A 255 -2.06 -19.01 -4.46
C HIS A 255 -0.71 -19.62 -4.08
N GLU A 256 -0.43 -20.85 -4.55
CA GLU A 256 0.83 -21.52 -4.20
C GLU A 256 2.07 -20.80 -4.74
N SER A 257 1.99 -20.23 -5.95
CA SER A 257 3.11 -19.47 -6.52
C SER A 257 3.44 -18.26 -5.65
N TYR A 258 2.42 -17.53 -5.19
CA TYR A 258 2.61 -16.39 -4.28
C TYR A 258 3.18 -16.83 -2.94
N LEU A 259 2.65 -17.89 -2.33
CA LEU A 259 3.18 -18.40 -1.06
C LEU A 259 4.67 -18.71 -1.17
N ARG A 260 5.11 -19.35 -2.26
CA ARG A 260 6.53 -19.63 -2.51
C ARG A 260 7.39 -18.38 -2.67
N GLN A 261 6.86 -17.28 -3.20
CA GLN A 261 7.58 -16.00 -3.26
C GLN A 261 7.76 -15.35 -1.89
N THR A 262 6.91 -15.71 -0.92
CA THR A 262 6.96 -15.14 0.45
C THR A 262 7.61 -16.08 1.46
N ASP A 263 8.07 -17.26 1.06
CA ASP A 263 8.87 -18.14 1.92
C ASP A 263 10.23 -17.50 2.24
N GLY A 264 10.57 -17.42 3.52
CA GLY A 264 11.77 -16.74 4.00
C GLY A 264 11.62 -15.23 4.19
N LEU A 265 10.46 -14.64 3.88
CA LEU A 265 10.20 -13.23 4.10
C LEU A 265 10.42 -12.87 5.57
N ARG A 266 11.32 -11.91 5.82
CA ARG A 266 11.68 -11.48 7.18
C ARG A 266 10.70 -10.44 7.68
N LEU A 267 10.24 -10.61 8.92
CA LEU A 267 9.30 -9.71 9.60
C LEU A 267 9.88 -9.32 10.96
N PRO A 268 10.32 -8.08 11.18
CA PRO A 268 10.72 -7.62 12.50
C PRO A 268 9.50 -7.42 13.42
N LEU A 269 9.52 -7.99 14.62
CA LEU A 269 8.41 -8.00 15.59
C LEU A 269 8.42 -6.83 16.58
N GLY A 270 9.20 -5.77 16.36
CA GLY A 270 9.12 -4.49 17.11
C GLY A 270 9.65 -4.52 18.53
N ASN A 271 9.76 -5.72 19.09
CA ASN A 271 10.49 -6.08 20.29
C ASN A 271 11.98 -6.39 20.01
N GLY A 272 12.46 -6.11 18.79
CA GLY A 272 13.82 -6.41 18.33
C GLY A 272 14.02 -7.85 17.81
N GLU A 273 13.01 -8.71 17.89
CA GLU A 273 13.03 -10.04 17.28
C GLU A 273 12.74 -9.93 15.78
N THR A 274 13.35 -10.79 14.96
CA THR A 274 12.96 -10.97 13.56
C THR A 274 12.49 -12.40 13.39
N VAL A 275 11.29 -12.55 12.85
CA VAL A 275 10.74 -13.84 12.44
C VAL A 275 10.73 -13.95 10.92
N GLN A 276 10.49 -15.15 10.43
CA GLN A 276 10.41 -15.44 9.01
C GLN A 276 9.10 -16.15 8.70
N VAL A 277 8.49 -15.75 7.59
CA VAL A 277 7.44 -16.55 6.95
C VAL A 277 8.07 -17.86 6.50
N ARG A 278 7.47 -18.99 6.87
CA ARG A 278 7.88 -20.32 6.44
C ARG A 278 6.70 -21.12 5.98
N LEU A 279 6.87 -21.88 4.90
CA LEU A 279 5.78 -22.71 4.39
C LEU A 279 5.81 -24.13 4.96
N ILE A 280 4.63 -24.65 5.28
CA ILE A 280 4.45 -26.07 5.58
C ILE A 280 3.33 -26.65 4.74
N THR A 281 3.41 -27.94 4.43
CA THR A 281 2.29 -28.72 3.91
C THR A 281 1.60 -29.42 5.06
N THR A 282 0.32 -29.14 5.26
CA THR A 282 -0.46 -29.68 6.37
C THR A 282 -0.73 -31.17 6.23
N ARG A 283 -0.83 -31.84 7.36
CA ARG A 283 -1.11 -33.28 7.51
C ARG A 283 -2.57 -33.50 7.94
N PRO A 284 -3.10 -34.72 7.77
CA PRO A 284 -4.39 -35.08 8.36
C PRO A 284 -4.41 -34.82 9.88
N GLY A 285 -5.35 -33.99 10.33
CA GLY A 285 -5.49 -33.61 11.74
C GLY A 285 -4.79 -32.33 12.16
N ASP A 286 -3.99 -31.70 11.28
CA ASP A 286 -3.42 -30.38 11.58
C ASP A 286 -4.53 -29.32 11.67
N THR A 287 -4.55 -28.59 12.77
CA THR A 287 -5.30 -27.33 12.96
C THR A 287 -4.33 -26.18 13.24
N PHE A 288 -4.77 -24.94 13.14
CA PHE A 288 -3.93 -23.81 13.52
C PHE A 288 -3.50 -23.84 14.99
N GLU A 289 -4.28 -24.43 15.90
CA GLU A 289 -3.87 -24.68 17.29
C GLU A 289 -2.65 -25.61 17.35
N THR A 290 -2.67 -26.69 16.58
CA THR A 290 -1.55 -27.65 16.56
C THR A 290 -0.31 -27.05 15.90
N VAL A 291 -0.48 -26.35 14.77
CA VAL A 291 0.62 -25.71 14.05
C VAL A 291 1.24 -24.58 14.89
N ALA A 292 0.41 -23.80 15.59
CA ALA A 292 0.86 -22.72 16.46
C ALA A 292 1.80 -23.16 17.57
N GLN A 293 1.76 -24.42 18.02
CA GLN A 293 2.69 -24.95 19.04
C GLN A 293 4.15 -24.92 18.59
N SER A 294 4.39 -24.94 17.27
CA SER A 294 5.72 -24.85 16.67
C SER A 294 6.09 -23.44 16.20
N SER A 295 5.17 -22.49 16.31
CA SER A 295 5.34 -21.11 15.86
C SER A 295 6.08 -20.28 16.90
N ARG A 296 6.88 -19.31 16.45
CA ARG A 296 7.48 -18.31 17.33
C ARG A 296 6.54 -17.16 17.71
N LEU A 297 5.34 -17.14 17.13
CA LEU A 297 4.31 -16.20 17.52
C LEU A 297 3.91 -16.45 18.98
N ARG A 298 3.88 -15.38 19.77
CA ARG A 298 3.44 -15.39 21.16
C ARG A 298 2.01 -14.86 21.23
N ASN A 299 1.22 -15.37 22.17
CA ASN A 299 -0.18 -14.99 22.44
C ASN A 299 -1.11 -15.12 21.21
N ASN A 300 -2.20 -15.89 21.33
CA ASN A 300 -3.17 -16.10 20.25
C ASN A 300 -2.54 -16.54 18.90
N ALA A 301 -1.43 -17.29 18.95
CA ALA A 301 -0.66 -17.68 17.76
C ALA A 301 -1.49 -18.41 16.69
N ALA A 302 -2.47 -19.23 17.08
CA ALA A 302 -3.40 -19.86 16.15
C ALA A 302 -4.23 -18.82 15.38
N MET A 303 -4.70 -17.76 16.06
CA MET A 303 -5.44 -16.67 15.43
C MET A 303 -4.56 -15.85 14.50
N HIS A 304 -3.31 -15.56 14.87
CA HIS A 304 -2.34 -14.95 13.95
C HIS A 304 -2.19 -15.76 12.67
N LEU A 305 -1.98 -17.07 12.81
CA LEU A 305 -1.81 -17.96 11.66
C LEU A 305 -3.07 -17.98 10.78
N ARG A 306 -4.27 -17.93 11.38
CA ARG A 306 -5.51 -17.79 10.62
C ARG A 306 -5.56 -16.49 9.81
N VAL A 307 -5.19 -15.35 10.39
CA VAL A 307 -5.15 -14.08 9.64
C VAL A 307 -4.11 -14.16 8.52
N PHE A 308 -2.89 -14.63 8.81
CA PHE A 308 -1.84 -14.80 7.79
C PHE A 308 -2.31 -15.65 6.62
N ASN A 309 -3.11 -16.68 6.86
CA ASN A 309 -3.57 -17.61 5.83
C ASN A 309 -4.96 -17.29 5.26
N GLY A 310 -5.57 -16.14 5.59
CA GLY A 310 -6.89 -15.77 5.08
C GLY A 310 -8.03 -16.67 5.59
N MET A 311 -7.86 -17.27 6.77
CA MET A 311 -8.77 -18.24 7.39
C MET A 311 -9.36 -17.75 8.73
N TYR A 312 -9.25 -16.46 9.03
CA TYR A 312 -9.83 -15.89 10.24
C TYR A 312 -11.38 -15.83 10.17
N PRO A 313 -12.10 -16.00 11.29
CA PRO A 313 -11.62 -16.34 12.63
C PRO A 313 -11.54 -17.84 12.91
N ASN A 314 -12.26 -18.67 12.17
CA ASN A 314 -12.53 -20.07 12.53
C ASN A 314 -12.13 -21.10 11.45
N GLY A 315 -11.50 -20.65 10.37
CA GLY A 315 -11.06 -21.53 9.29
C GLY A 315 -9.88 -22.41 9.73
N GLU A 316 -9.77 -23.58 9.10
CA GLU A 316 -8.71 -24.55 9.30
C GLU A 316 -8.10 -25.00 7.98
N PRO A 317 -6.81 -25.34 7.96
CA PRO A 317 -6.18 -25.85 6.76
C PRO A 317 -6.72 -27.24 6.41
N ARG A 318 -6.84 -27.52 5.11
CA ARG A 318 -7.15 -28.87 4.63
C ARG A 318 -5.88 -29.71 4.58
N PRO A 319 -5.94 -31.04 4.75
CA PRO A 319 -4.76 -31.90 4.57
C PRO A 319 -4.15 -31.73 3.17
N GLY A 320 -2.81 -31.63 3.09
CA GLY A 320 -2.07 -31.41 1.85
C GLY A 320 -2.00 -29.95 1.40
N GLN A 321 -2.60 -29.02 2.15
CA GLN A 321 -2.58 -27.60 1.82
C GLN A 321 -1.24 -26.96 2.21
N LEU A 322 -0.68 -26.14 1.32
CA LEU A 322 0.45 -25.29 1.63
C LEU A 322 -0.04 -24.08 2.42
N ILE A 323 0.53 -23.83 3.60
CA ILE A 323 0.19 -22.69 4.46
C ILE A 323 1.45 -21.97 4.96
N LYS A 324 1.29 -20.69 5.28
CA LYS A 324 2.29 -19.87 5.95
C LYS A 324 2.30 -20.14 7.46
N THR A 325 3.49 -20.20 8.01
CA THR A 325 3.81 -20.25 9.44
C THR A 325 4.88 -19.21 9.74
N ILE A 326 5.18 -18.98 11.02
CA ILE A 326 6.13 -17.95 11.45
C ILE A 326 7.18 -18.60 12.37
N GLN A 327 8.45 -18.50 11.99
CA GLN A 327 9.62 -19.13 12.64
C GLN A 327 10.79 -18.16 12.84
#